data_AF-A0A4Y7Q791-F1
#
_entry.id   AF-A0A4Y7Q791-F1
#
_cell.length_a   1.000
_cell.length_b   1.000
_cell.length_c   1.000
_cell.angle_alpha   90.00
_cell.angle_beta   90.00
_cell.angle_gamma   90.00
#
_symmetry.space_group_name_H-M   'P 1'
#
loop_
_entity.id
_entity.type
_entity.pdbx_description
1 polymer ?
#
loop_
_entity_poly.entity_id
_entity_poly.type
_entity_poly.pdbx_seq_one_letter_code
_entity_poly.pdbx_strand_id
1 'polypeptide(L)'
;MHTRHTFLVSALALSVGAAAQNLTDAQITLIKTRLAQSANQSWELGTRAQALLELESPSLSVLSPVRLPPPTTLNSTTLANFTTVVSIAEAVVAARPTGTAPQPLIANGAAGDPASLGVAVIMANWTGQGNSSVNYADAATQELQYLLTKVPQTSDGAISHRQEQVELWSDFVYMVPPFLAYYGVTSQNRTLLTQAYTQISLYRSHLRDLNASVNPYNTTTSPPSSPSLSSAPQANPGVGLWSHIILGNATDLGHWSTGNGWAAAGMLRVLGTIKNSQYANVMKGQIKDLGKWVDEIHDAIYPHLQPSGLFFNYADNNSSFQDAASTALLAATVYRQALLTGTHRHLPAAEKSRKALFSPSINNTSQAPSPTTSTKPKSTTTSSASASTSVDSTALINMAHFTADGYLTPVVNPHQFGIELVPNDATSGAENLPGSPEAQAFVLELQAAWRDWVAKGSPGANGAISLGRGRVGVVVGWVLVGVLVGFL
;
A
#
# COMPACT_ATOMS: atom_id res chain seq x y z
N MET A 1 -66.68 -5.95 -25.46
CA MET A 1 -66.03 -6.52 -24.26
C MET A 1 -64.96 -7.51 -24.70
N HIS A 2 -63.69 -7.12 -24.75
CA HIS A 2 -62.53 -8.02 -24.87
C HIS A 2 -61.36 -7.36 -24.14
N THR A 3 -61.13 -7.81 -22.92
CA THR A 3 -60.10 -7.30 -21.99
C THR A 3 -58.76 -7.91 -22.39
N ARG A 4 -57.80 -7.09 -22.83
CA ARG A 4 -56.41 -7.54 -23.02
C ARG A 4 -55.67 -7.43 -21.69
N HIS A 5 -55.37 -8.57 -21.09
CA HIS A 5 -54.50 -8.67 -19.92
C HIS A 5 -53.03 -8.55 -20.36
N THR A 6 -52.38 -7.46 -19.97
CA THR A 6 -50.94 -7.28 -20.10
C THR A 6 -50.27 -8.01 -18.94
N PHE A 7 -49.56 -9.10 -19.21
CA PHE A 7 -48.72 -9.77 -18.22
C PHE A 7 -47.44 -8.94 -18.01
N LEU A 8 -47.31 -8.34 -16.82
CA LEU A 8 -46.04 -7.81 -16.31
C LEU A 8 -45.19 -9.00 -15.85
N VAL A 9 -44.21 -9.39 -16.65
CA VAL A 9 -43.14 -10.29 -16.22
C VAL A 9 -42.15 -9.45 -15.41
N SER A 10 -42.30 -9.46 -14.08
CA SER A 10 -41.25 -8.98 -13.18
C SER A 10 -40.06 -9.93 -13.27
N ALA A 11 -39.06 -9.56 -14.05
CA ALA A 11 -37.76 -10.21 -14.02
C ALA A 11 -37.09 -9.88 -12.69
N LEU A 12 -37.28 -10.75 -11.70
CA LEU A 12 -36.51 -10.74 -10.47
C LEU A 12 -35.07 -11.12 -10.85
N ALA A 13 -34.23 -10.12 -11.11
CA ALA A 13 -32.79 -10.33 -11.21
C ALA A 13 -32.30 -10.72 -9.81
N LEU A 14 -32.25 -12.03 -9.56
CA LEU A 14 -31.45 -12.59 -8.49
C LEU A 14 -30.00 -12.24 -8.79
N SER A 15 -29.53 -11.12 -8.24
CA SER A 15 -28.12 -10.84 -8.10
C SER A 15 -27.56 -11.95 -7.24
N VAL A 16 -27.00 -12.98 -7.87
CA VAL A 16 -26.02 -13.84 -7.22
C VAL A 16 -24.84 -12.91 -6.94
N GLY A 17 -24.89 -12.25 -5.78
CA GLY A 17 -23.83 -11.37 -5.32
C GLY A 17 -22.54 -12.16 -5.32
N ALA A 18 -21.52 -11.64 -5.98
CA ALA A 18 -20.17 -12.19 -5.97
C ALA A 18 -19.62 -12.15 -4.53
N ALA A 19 -20.00 -13.14 -3.71
CA ALA A 19 -19.43 -13.37 -2.38
C ALA A 19 -18.00 -13.95 -2.46
N ALA A 20 -17.46 -14.16 -3.67
CA ALA A 20 -16.22 -14.90 -3.92
C ALA A 20 -14.97 -14.02 -4.12
N GLN A 21 -14.94 -12.77 -3.66
CA GLN A 21 -13.82 -11.86 -3.94
C GLN A 21 -13.32 -11.04 -2.75
N ASN A 22 -13.71 -11.33 -1.52
CA ASN A 22 -13.15 -10.65 -0.35
C ASN A 22 -12.40 -11.63 0.53
N LEU A 23 -11.29 -11.19 1.13
CA LEU A 23 -10.59 -12.01 2.12
C LEU A 23 -11.53 -12.21 3.33
N THR A 24 -11.64 -13.44 3.81
CA THR A 24 -12.40 -13.76 5.03
C THR A 24 -11.64 -13.29 6.27
N ASP A 25 -12.33 -13.17 7.41
CA ASP A 25 -11.68 -12.81 8.68
C ASP A 25 -10.59 -13.82 9.08
N ALA A 26 -10.79 -15.11 8.76
CA ALA A 26 -9.79 -16.15 9.00
C ALA A 26 -8.54 -15.94 8.12
N GLN A 27 -8.72 -15.58 6.85
CA GLN A 27 -7.63 -15.26 5.93
C GLN A 27 -6.88 -14.01 6.36
N ILE A 28 -7.59 -12.93 6.70
CA ILE A 28 -6.99 -11.70 7.23
C ILE A 28 -6.20 -12.00 8.50
N THR A 29 -6.77 -12.81 9.41
CA THR A 29 -6.09 -13.22 10.65
C THR A 29 -4.80 -13.97 10.35
N LEU A 30 -4.82 -14.94 9.43
CA LEU A 30 -3.62 -15.68 9.03
C LEU A 30 -2.56 -14.75 8.42
N ILE A 31 -2.95 -13.84 7.52
CA ILE A 31 -2.04 -12.86 6.89
C ILE A 31 -1.37 -11.99 7.96
N LYS A 32 -2.16 -11.47 8.92
CA LYS A 32 -1.65 -10.69 10.06
C LYS A 32 -0.70 -11.49 10.93
N THR A 33 -1.01 -12.76 11.21
CA THR A 33 -0.15 -13.66 11.98
C THR A 33 1.18 -13.89 11.28
N ARG A 34 1.17 -14.13 9.96
CA ARG A 34 2.39 -14.30 9.17
C ARG A 34 3.23 -13.03 9.10
N LEU A 35 2.59 -11.87 8.92
CA LEU A 35 3.23 -10.57 9.02
C LEU A 35 3.91 -10.38 10.39
N ALA A 36 3.22 -10.74 11.47
CA ALA A 36 3.75 -10.60 12.82
C ALA A 36 4.93 -11.53 13.14
N GLN A 37 4.96 -12.73 12.53
CA GLN A 37 6.01 -13.73 12.73
C GLN A 37 7.29 -13.42 11.94
N SER A 38 7.17 -12.73 10.81
CA SER A 38 8.27 -12.53 9.86
C SER A 38 8.89 -11.13 9.90
N ALA A 39 8.13 -10.09 10.31
CA ALA A 39 8.62 -8.72 10.40
C ALA A 39 9.61 -8.52 11.57
N ASN A 40 10.86 -8.21 11.25
CA ASN A 40 11.93 -8.00 12.22
C ASN A 40 12.77 -6.74 11.93
N GLN A 41 12.80 -6.30 10.67
CA GLN A 41 13.57 -5.13 10.25
C GLN A 41 12.79 -3.83 10.42
N SER A 42 13.51 -2.71 10.47
CA SER A 42 12.92 -1.39 10.72
C SER A 42 11.78 -1.01 9.76
N TRP A 43 11.98 -1.15 8.45
CA TRP A 43 10.97 -0.87 7.44
C TRP A 43 9.81 -1.87 7.47
N GLU A 44 10.07 -3.13 7.80
CA GLU A 44 9.03 -4.17 7.92
C GLU A 44 8.10 -3.87 9.10
N LEU A 45 8.66 -3.50 10.25
CA LEU A 45 7.92 -3.13 11.44
C LEU A 45 7.14 -1.82 11.24
N GLY A 46 7.74 -0.83 10.59
CA GLY A 46 7.06 0.43 10.24
C GLY A 46 5.89 0.21 9.28
N THR A 47 6.11 -0.58 8.22
CA THR A 47 5.06 -0.92 7.25
C THR A 47 3.95 -1.75 7.89
N ARG A 48 4.31 -2.71 8.75
CA ARG A 48 3.33 -3.44 9.57
C ARG A 48 2.48 -2.50 10.41
N ALA A 49 3.10 -1.51 11.08
CA ALA A 49 2.36 -0.56 11.89
C ALA A 49 1.37 0.27 11.04
N GLN A 50 1.78 0.74 9.87
CA GLN A 50 0.90 1.47 8.94
C GLN A 50 -0.27 0.61 8.43
N ALA A 51 0.01 -0.63 8.01
CA ALA A 51 -1.02 -1.56 7.55
C ALA A 51 -2.06 -1.86 8.64
N LEU A 52 -1.63 -2.03 9.89
CA LEU A 52 -2.54 -2.26 11.03
C LEU A 52 -3.37 -1.02 11.37
N LEU A 53 -2.82 0.19 11.23
CA LEU A 53 -3.59 1.42 11.38
C LEU A 53 -4.69 1.53 10.32
N GLU A 54 -4.37 1.25 9.06
CA GLU A 54 -5.35 1.26 7.98
C GLU A 54 -6.44 0.19 8.17
N LEU A 55 -6.04 -1.02 8.56
CA LEU A 55 -6.94 -2.15 8.66
C LEU A 55 -7.80 -2.11 9.93
N GLU A 56 -7.20 -1.88 11.10
CA GLU A 56 -7.88 -2.10 12.38
C GLU A 56 -8.30 -0.79 13.05
N SER A 57 -7.55 0.28 12.80
CA SER A 57 -7.79 1.59 13.42
C SER A 57 -7.96 2.70 12.37
N PRO A 58 -8.89 2.58 11.40
CA PRO A 58 -9.02 3.55 10.32
C PRO A 58 -9.31 4.97 10.81
N SER A 59 -9.88 5.14 12.01
CA SER A 59 -10.07 6.44 12.66
C SER A 59 -8.76 7.15 13.09
N LEU A 60 -7.64 6.42 13.11
CA LEU A 60 -6.28 6.93 13.38
C LEU A 60 -5.40 7.01 12.12
N SER A 61 -5.84 6.41 11.01
CA SER A 61 -5.07 6.44 9.76
C SER A 61 -5.18 7.80 9.07
N VAL A 62 -4.04 8.31 8.58
CA VAL A 62 -3.96 9.56 7.81
C VAL A 62 -4.65 9.46 6.45
N LEU A 63 -4.98 8.26 6.00
CA LEU A 63 -5.66 7.98 4.71
C LEU A 63 -7.19 8.00 4.83
N SER A 64 -7.73 8.14 6.04
CA SER A 64 -9.15 8.32 6.31
C SER A 64 -9.54 9.80 6.38
N PRO A 65 -10.83 10.16 6.21
CA PRO A 65 -11.31 11.53 6.36
C PRO A 65 -11.43 11.92 7.84
N VAL A 66 -10.31 11.97 8.55
CA VAL A 66 -10.21 12.28 9.98
C VAL A 66 -9.55 13.65 10.19
N ARG A 67 -9.74 14.27 11.36
CA ARG A 67 -8.96 15.48 11.72
C ARG A 67 -7.65 15.04 12.35
N LEU A 68 -6.55 15.67 11.94
CA LEU A 68 -5.24 15.53 12.59
C LEU A 68 -4.84 16.84 13.31
N PRO A 69 -4.11 16.73 14.45
CA PRO A 69 -3.74 15.49 15.14
C PRO A 69 -4.98 14.76 15.72
N PRO A 70 -4.92 13.42 15.90
CA PRO A 70 -6.04 12.67 16.44
C PRO A 70 -6.31 13.06 17.91
N PRO A 71 -7.47 12.69 18.49
CA PRO A 71 -7.70 12.87 19.92
C PRO A 71 -6.62 12.20 20.77
N THR A 72 -6.19 12.86 21.85
CA THR A 72 -5.23 12.29 22.81
C THR A 72 -5.87 11.17 23.65
N THR A 73 -7.19 11.18 23.80
CA THR A 73 -7.96 10.14 24.50
C THR A 73 -8.73 9.29 23.49
N LEU A 74 -8.49 7.98 23.50
CA LEU A 74 -9.14 7.02 22.61
C LEU A 74 -10.34 6.36 23.28
N ASN A 75 -11.40 6.06 22.50
CA ASN A 75 -12.47 5.20 22.98
C ASN A 75 -12.01 3.73 23.07
N SER A 76 -12.75 2.91 23.82
CA SER A 76 -12.37 1.51 24.10
C SER A 76 -12.14 0.67 22.85
N THR A 77 -12.97 0.82 21.81
CA THR A 77 -12.81 0.08 20.54
C THR A 77 -11.55 0.48 19.79
N THR A 78 -11.30 1.79 19.67
CA THR A 78 -10.11 2.31 18.98
C THR A 78 -8.85 1.91 19.75
N LEU A 79 -8.89 1.97 21.08
CA LEU A 79 -7.79 1.56 21.94
C LEU A 79 -7.46 0.06 21.77
N ALA A 80 -8.46 -0.81 21.79
CA ALA A 80 -8.27 -2.25 21.60
C ALA A 80 -7.56 -2.55 20.27
N ASN A 81 -7.98 -1.90 19.19
CA ASN A 81 -7.40 -2.09 17.86
C ASN A 81 -6.03 -1.43 17.69
N PHE A 82 -5.71 -0.40 18.48
CA PHE A 82 -4.44 0.32 18.41
C PHE A 82 -3.31 -0.35 19.21
N THR A 83 -3.65 -1.28 20.12
CA THR A 83 -2.70 -1.90 21.06
C THR A 83 -1.49 -2.53 20.36
N THR A 84 -1.67 -3.24 19.24
CA THR A 84 -0.53 -3.86 18.52
C THR A 84 0.45 -2.82 17.96
N VAL A 85 -0.04 -1.68 17.50
CA VAL A 85 0.81 -0.58 17.00
C VAL A 85 1.62 0.03 18.15
N VAL A 86 1.01 0.18 19.32
CA VAL A 86 1.70 0.63 20.54
C VAL A 86 2.78 -0.37 20.95
N SER A 87 2.50 -1.68 20.92
CA SER A 87 3.48 -2.71 21.27
C SER A 87 4.69 -2.72 20.32
N ILE A 88 4.48 -2.47 19.02
CA ILE A 88 5.59 -2.30 18.05
C ILE A 88 6.44 -1.09 18.46
N ALA A 89 5.81 0.06 18.71
CA ALA A 89 6.52 1.28 19.12
C ALA A 89 7.27 1.09 20.45
N GLU A 90 6.67 0.41 21.43
CA GLU A 90 7.29 0.11 22.72
C GLU A 90 8.53 -0.77 22.57
N ALA A 91 8.43 -1.88 21.82
CA ALA A 91 9.57 -2.78 21.61
C ALA A 91 10.76 -2.04 20.97
N VAL A 92 10.48 -1.17 20.01
CA VAL A 92 11.50 -0.33 19.35
C VAL A 92 12.12 0.65 20.35
N VAL A 93 11.31 1.45 21.04
CA VAL A 93 11.83 2.50 21.93
C VAL A 93 12.56 1.90 23.14
N ALA A 94 12.09 0.76 23.67
CA ALA A 94 12.74 0.07 24.78
C ALA A 94 14.09 -0.56 24.40
N ALA A 95 14.28 -0.93 23.12
CA ALA A 95 15.54 -1.47 22.63
C ALA A 95 16.58 -0.39 22.28
N ARG A 96 16.21 0.89 22.31
CA ARG A 96 17.12 1.98 21.93
C ARG A 96 18.27 2.15 22.92
N PRO A 97 19.48 2.50 22.44
CA PRO A 97 20.56 2.95 23.31
C PRO A 97 20.13 4.15 24.15
N THR A 98 20.53 4.17 25.42
CA THR A 98 20.33 5.32 26.29
C THR A 98 21.19 6.49 25.83
N GLY A 99 20.62 7.69 25.82
CA GLY A 99 21.34 8.90 25.42
C GLY A 99 20.42 9.96 24.83
N THR A 100 20.98 11.15 24.62
CA THR A 100 20.28 12.32 24.06
C THR A 100 20.77 12.69 22.65
N ALA A 101 21.78 11.99 22.14
CA ALA A 101 22.34 12.27 20.83
C ALA A 101 21.35 11.93 19.69
N PRO A 102 21.36 12.67 18.57
CA PRO A 102 20.62 12.29 17.38
C PRO A 102 21.03 10.88 16.92
N GLN A 103 20.06 9.98 16.83
CA GLN A 103 20.25 8.58 16.44
C GLN A 103 18.95 8.01 15.85
N PRO A 104 19.05 7.00 14.96
CA PRO A 104 17.88 6.36 14.41
C PRO A 104 17.10 5.56 15.46
N LEU A 105 15.83 5.28 15.18
CA LEU A 105 14.92 4.46 15.99
C LEU A 105 15.42 3.03 16.12
N ILE A 106 16.02 2.51 15.06
CA ILE A 106 16.72 1.22 15.01
C ILE A 106 18.01 1.46 14.23
N ALA A 107 19.15 1.03 14.77
CA ALA A 107 20.42 1.11 14.05
C ALA A 107 20.42 0.11 12.88
N ASN A 108 20.66 0.59 11.68
CA ASN A 108 20.72 -0.20 10.45
C ASN A 108 21.68 0.47 9.44
N GLY A 109 21.85 -0.14 8.26
CA GLY A 109 22.64 0.46 7.17
C GLY A 109 21.92 1.61 6.43
N ALA A 110 20.59 1.57 6.39
CA ALA A 110 19.76 2.54 5.68
C ALA A 110 19.26 3.64 6.63
N ALA A 111 19.71 4.87 6.44
CA ALA A 111 19.29 6.02 7.24
C ALA A 111 17.76 6.27 7.21
N GLY A 112 17.07 5.89 6.13
CA GLY A 112 15.66 6.20 5.94
C GLY A 112 14.69 5.24 6.61
N ASP A 113 14.97 3.93 6.60
CA ASP A 113 14.04 2.89 7.06
C ASP A 113 13.55 3.03 8.51
N PRO A 114 14.40 3.43 9.50
CA PRO A 114 13.96 3.58 10.89
C PRO A 114 12.84 4.62 11.05
N ALA A 115 12.80 5.63 10.18
CA ALA A 115 11.77 6.67 10.19
C ALA A 115 10.35 6.13 9.93
N SER A 116 10.22 5.00 9.23
CA SER A 116 8.91 4.36 8.96
C SER A 116 8.13 4.03 10.23
N LEU A 117 8.83 3.80 11.34
CA LEU A 117 8.27 3.56 12.69
C LEU A 117 7.81 4.84 13.40
N GLY A 118 8.27 6.00 12.95
CA GLY A 118 8.12 7.26 13.67
C GLY A 118 6.67 7.66 13.91
N VAL A 119 5.76 7.34 12.98
CA VAL A 119 4.31 7.60 13.15
C VAL A 119 3.74 6.80 14.33
N ALA A 120 4.10 5.52 14.46
CA ALA A 120 3.67 4.68 15.57
C ALA A 120 4.22 5.18 16.92
N VAL A 121 5.50 5.57 16.95
CA VAL A 121 6.17 6.14 18.13
C VAL A 121 5.53 7.45 18.57
N ILE A 122 5.27 8.36 17.63
CA ILE A 122 4.58 9.63 17.91
C ILE A 122 3.17 9.36 18.45
N MET A 123 2.42 8.42 17.88
CA MET A 123 1.06 8.12 18.34
C MET A 123 1.04 7.47 19.73
N ALA A 124 1.96 6.55 20.03
CA ALA A 124 2.08 5.95 21.36
C ALA A 124 2.31 7.03 22.43
N ASN A 125 3.17 8.01 22.13
CA ASN A 125 3.40 9.19 22.97
C ASN A 125 2.14 10.08 23.08
N TRP A 126 1.58 10.48 21.93
CA TRP A 126 0.47 11.44 21.83
C TRP A 126 -0.80 10.97 22.55
N THR A 127 -1.06 9.67 22.51
CA THR A 127 -2.24 9.04 23.11
C THR A 127 -2.03 8.60 24.56
N GLY A 128 -0.81 8.73 25.08
CA GLY A 128 -0.45 8.26 26.42
C GLY A 128 -0.58 6.75 26.62
N GLN A 129 -0.59 5.96 25.54
CA GLN A 129 -0.72 4.50 25.60
C GLN A 129 0.63 3.78 25.65
N GLY A 130 1.72 4.48 25.34
CA GLY A 130 3.07 3.95 25.49
C GLY A 130 3.47 3.70 26.95
N ASN A 131 4.45 2.83 27.15
CA ASN A 131 5.03 2.54 28.46
C ASN A 131 5.75 3.77 29.03
N SER A 132 5.33 4.23 30.20
CA SER A 132 5.88 5.43 30.85
C SER A 132 7.35 5.30 31.30
N SER A 133 7.93 4.10 31.24
CA SER A 133 9.34 3.85 31.59
C SER A 133 10.32 4.26 30.48
N VAL A 134 9.83 4.53 29.27
CA VAL A 134 10.66 4.93 28.12
C VAL A 134 10.16 6.25 27.52
N ASN A 135 11.07 7.03 26.93
CA ASN A 135 10.73 8.35 26.41
C ASN A 135 10.53 8.34 24.89
N TYR A 136 9.29 8.15 24.47
CA TYR A 136 8.89 8.16 23.05
C TYR A 136 9.09 9.54 22.39
N ALA A 137 8.89 10.65 23.12
CA ALA A 137 9.08 11.98 22.58
C ALA A 137 10.56 12.27 22.25
N ASP A 138 11.47 11.89 23.15
CA ASP A 138 12.90 11.97 22.91
C ASP A 138 13.31 11.05 21.75
N ALA A 139 12.75 9.84 21.71
CA ALA A 139 13.02 8.89 20.64
C ALA A 139 12.66 9.44 19.25
N ALA A 140 11.45 9.99 19.09
CA ALA A 140 11.02 10.63 17.85
C ALA A 140 11.87 11.88 17.52
N THR A 141 12.27 12.66 18.53
CA THR A 141 13.07 13.87 18.32
C THR A 141 14.49 13.53 17.88
N GLN A 142 15.10 12.48 18.43
CA GLN A 142 16.43 12.02 18.04
C GLN A 142 16.45 11.45 16.61
N GLU A 143 15.41 10.73 16.19
CA GLU A 143 15.24 10.27 14.80
C GLU A 143 15.16 11.47 13.85
N LEU A 144 14.31 12.45 14.17
CA LEU A 144 14.16 13.67 13.38
C LEU A 144 15.49 14.41 13.24
N GLN A 145 16.21 14.61 14.35
CA GLN A 145 17.50 15.30 14.34
C GLN A 145 18.57 14.50 13.59
N TYR A 146 18.54 13.16 13.67
CA TYR A 146 19.46 12.31 12.94
C TYR A 146 19.31 12.52 11.44
N LEU A 147 18.08 12.40 10.92
CA LEU A 147 17.77 12.61 9.51
C LEU A 147 18.17 14.01 9.02
N LEU A 148 17.85 15.05 9.81
CA LEU A 148 18.04 16.44 9.37
C LEU A 148 19.48 16.96 9.53
N THR A 149 20.30 16.34 10.38
CA THR A 149 21.62 16.92 10.75
C THR A 149 22.80 15.96 10.62
N LYS A 150 22.56 14.65 10.48
CA LYS A 150 23.63 13.63 10.43
C LYS A 150 23.68 12.90 9.10
N VAL A 151 22.53 12.69 8.47
CA VAL A 151 22.44 11.93 7.22
C VAL A 151 22.96 12.79 6.05
N PRO A 152 23.81 12.24 5.16
CA PRO A 152 24.27 12.93 3.96
C PRO A 152 23.11 13.40 3.07
N GLN A 153 23.32 14.49 2.35
CA GLN A 153 22.33 15.06 1.44
C GLN A 153 22.95 15.36 0.08
N THR A 154 22.14 15.31 -0.98
CA THR A 154 22.51 15.91 -2.26
C THR A 154 22.71 17.42 -2.13
N SER A 155 23.33 18.06 -3.12
CA SER A 155 23.55 19.51 -3.11
C SER A 155 22.27 20.35 -3.09
N ASP A 156 21.14 19.79 -3.55
CA ASP A 156 19.81 20.41 -3.51
C ASP A 156 18.98 20.01 -2.27
N GLY A 157 19.56 19.24 -1.34
CA GLY A 157 18.99 18.98 -0.01
C GLY A 157 18.12 17.72 0.10
N ALA A 158 18.22 16.77 -0.84
CA ALA A 158 17.58 15.47 -0.72
C ALA A 158 18.36 14.63 0.29
N ILE A 159 17.70 14.23 1.37
CA ILE A 159 18.27 13.38 2.42
C ILE A 159 18.50 12.00 1.82
N SER A 160 19.70 11.46 2.03
CA SER A 160 20.04 10.14 1.53
C SER A 160 19.27 9.03 2.25
N HIS A 161 19.02 7.95 1.53
CA HIS A 161 18.54 6.70 2.10
C HIS A 161 19.65 5.92 2.84
N ARG A 162 20.93 6.19 2.57
CA ARG A 162 22.10 5.59 3.22
C ARG A 162 22.77 6.59 4.16
N GLN A 163 23.47 6.09 5.16
CA GLN A 163 24.16 6.94 6.14
C GLN A 163 25.62 7.24 5.77
N GLU A 164 26.23 6.40 4.96
CA GLU A 164 27.66 6.45 4.61
C GLU A 164 27.96 7.21 3.32
N GLN A 165 26.96 7.40 2.46
CA GLN A 165 27.09 8.08 1.17
C GLN A 165 25.75 8.66 0.72
N VAL A 166 25.78 9.55 -0.26
CA VAL A 166 24.56 10.04 -0.90
C VAL A 166 24.08 9.02 -1.93
N GLU A 167 23.00 8.33 -1.58
CA GLU A 167 22.28 7.35 -2.40
C GLU A 167 20.77 7.56 -2.20
N LEU A 168 20.01 7.63 -3.30
CA LEU A 168 18.57 7.91 -3.28
C LEU A 168 17.80 6.70 -3.76
N TRP A 169 16.93 6.17 -2.91
CA TRP A 169 16.11 4.98 -3.15
C TRP A 169 14.64 5.38 -3.21
N SER A 170 13.87 4.86 -4.17
CA SER A 170 12.42 5.14 -4.27
C SER A 170 11.65 4.90 -2.96
N ASP A 171 12.10 3.94 -2.18
CA ASP A 171 11.60 3.46 -0.89
C ASP A 171 11.56 4.57 0.15
N PHE A 172 12.54 5.49 0.11
CA PHE A 172 12.66 6.62 1.03
C PHE A 172 11.35 7.41 1.16
N VAL A 173 10.59 7.54 0.06
CA VAL A 173 9.33 8.29 0.02
C VAL A 173 8.28 7.70 0.95
N TYR A 174 8.28 6.39 1.17
CA TYR A 174 7.41 5.74 2.14
C TYR A 174 7.94 5.83 3.57
N MET A 175 9.25 5.83 3.75
CA MET A 175 9.86 5.75 5.08
C MET A 175 9.88 7.12 5.79
N VAL A 176 10.50 8.13 5.17
CA VAL A 176 10.88 9.38 5.85
C VAL A 176 9.80 10.48 5.74
N PRO A 177 9.30 10.85 4.55
CA PRO A 177 8.34 11.95 4.44
C PRO A 177 7.07 11.78 5.29
N PRO A 178 6.44 10.59 5.40
CA PRO A 178 5.28 10.41 6.28
C PRO A 178 5.59 10.71 7.75
N PHE A 179 6.77 10.30 8.24
CA PHE A 179 7.22 10.62 9.59
C PHE A 179 7.38 12.13 9.80
N LEU A 180 8.10 12.82 8.90
CA LEU A 180 8.30 14.27 8.97
C LEU A 180 6.97 15.02 8.97
N ALA A 181 6.04 14.63 8.10
CA ALA A 181 4.71 15.25 8.01
C ALA A 181 3.92 15.04 9.31
N TYR A 182 3.90 13.81 9.83
CA TYR A 182 3.13 13.49 11.04
C TYR A 182 3.71 14.17 12.29
N TYR A 183 5.04 14.19 12.43
CA TYR A 183 5.73 14.96 13.47
C TYR A 183 5.36 16.44 13.39
N GLY A 184 5.38 17.01 12.17
CA GLY A 184 4.97 18.39 11.93
C GLY A 184 3.54 18.70 12.37
N VAL A 185 2.61 17.77 12.16
CA VAL A 185 1.21 17.96 12.58
C VAL A 185 1.07 17.96 14.10
N THR A 186 1.65 16.98 14.79
CA THR A 186 1.54 16.84 16.25
C THR A 186 2.32 17.91 17.00
N SER A 187 3.40 18.43 16.42
CA SER A 187 4.19 19.55 16.98
C SER A 187 3.73 20.94 16.52
N GLN A 188 2.68 21.04 15.71
CA GLN A 188 2.23 22.29 15.09
C GLN A 188 3.35 23.04 14.35
N ASN A 189 4.18 22.29 13.63
CA ASN A 189 5.31 22.81 12.86
C ASN A 189 5.10 22.59 11.36
N ARG A 190 4.54 23.61 10.68
CA ARG A 190 4.32 23.59 9.22
C ARG A 190 5.60 23.39 8.41
N THR A 191 6.75 23.82 8.91
CA THR A 191 8.03 23.67 8.21
C THR A 191 8.36 22.19 8.02
N LEU A 192 8.02 21.31 8.96
CA LEU A 192 8.22 19.86 8.81
C LEU A 192 7.28 19.23 7.79
N LEU A 193 6.02 19.68 7.67
CA LEU A 193 5.15 19.25 6.55
C LEU A 193 5.71 19.74 5.20
N THR A 194 6.26 20.95 5.17
CA THR A 194 6.91 21.50 3.97
C THR A 194 8.17 20.71 3.62
N GLN A 195 8.95 20.30 4.62
CA GLN A 195 10.12 19.45 4.43
C GLN A 195 9.72 18.07 3.89
N ALA A 196 8.66 17.45 4.42
CA ALA A 196 8.14 16.18 3.89
C ALA A 196 7.79 16.29 2.40
N TYR A 197 7.03 17.32 2.02
CA TYR A 197 6.71 17.60 0.61
C TYR A 197 7.98 17.86 -0.23
N THR A 198 8.94 18.62 0.30
CA THR A 198 10.17 18.97 -0.41
C THR A 198 11.02 17.73 -0.69
N GLN A 199 11.17 16.83 0.28
CA GLN A 199 11.88 15.57 0.07
C GLN A 199 11.24 14.74 -1.05
N ILE A 200 9.89 14.63 -1.07
CA ILE A 200 9.19 13.96 -2.17
C ILE A 200 9.46 14.64 -3.51
N SER A 201 9.41 15.97 -3.57
CA SER A 201 9.66 16.73 -4.80
C SER A 201 11.06 16.47 -5.35
N LEU A 202 12.07 16.41 -4.47
CA LEU A 202 13.46 16.16 -4.85
C LEU A 202 13.65 14.71 -5.31
N TYR A 203 13.13 13.73 -4.57
CA TYR A 203 13.15 12.33 -4.99
C TYR A 203 12.46 12.14 -6.35
N ARG A 204 11.34 12.82 -6.58
CA ARG A 204 10.68 12.84 -7.89
C ARG A 204 11.56 13.43 -8.99
N SER A 205 12.25 14.55 -8.74
CA SER A 205 13.10 15.16 -9.78
C SER A 205 14.33 14.31 -10.11
N HIS A 206 14.81 13.52 -9.16
CA HIS A 206 15.97 12.67 -9.29
C HIS A 206 15.64 11.31 -9.92
N LEU A 207 14.57 10.64 -9.46
CA LEU A 207 14.28 9.24 -9.79
C LEU A 207 13.34 9.07 -10.99
N ARG A 208 12.50 10.05 -11.30
CA ARG A 208 11.53 9.92 -12.40
C ARG A 208 12.27 9.94 -13.74
N ASP A 209 12.22 8.84 -14.47
CA ASP A 209 12.77 8.77 -15.82
C ASP A 209 11.87 9.52 -16.80
N LEU A 210 12.45 10.44 -17.55
CA LEU A 210 11.77 11.19 -18.62
C LEU A 210 12.27 10.80 -20.01
N ASN A 211 13.30 9.93 -20.07
CA ASN A 211 14.00 9.58 -21.29
C ASN A 211 13.44 8.30 -21.88
N ALA A 212 12.64 8.50 -22.90
CA ALA A 212 12.01 7.44 -23.66
C ALA A 212 13.02 6.49 -24.36
N SER A 213 14.30 6.87 -24.48
CA SER A 213 15.31 6.20 -25.31
C SER A 213 16.38 5.40 -24.56
N VAL A 214 16.38 5.40 -23.23
CA VAL A 214 17.37 4.66 -22.44
C VAL A 214 16.71 3.40 -21.91
N ASN A 215 17.17 2.24 -22.38
CA ASN A 215 16.83 0.97 -21.74
C ASN A 215 17.77 0.79 -20.54
N PRO A 216 17.30 0.90 -19.29
CA PRO A 216 18.18 0.79 -18.12
C PRO A 216 18.77 -0.62 -17.95
N TYR A 217 18.25 -1.62 -18.65
CA TYR A 217 18.69 -3.01 -18.61
C TYR A 217 19.75 -3.36 -19.67
N ASN A 218 20.19 -2.42 -20.51
CA ASN A 218 21.28 -2.64 -21.47
C ASN A 218 22.57 -1.95 -21.02
N THR A 219 23.48 -2.72 -20.40
CA THR A 219 24.77 -2.25 -19.89
C THR A 219 25.95 -2.47 -20.87
N THR A 220 25.70 -2.65 -22.16
CA THR A 220 26.80 -2.79 -23.13
C THR A 220 27.51 -1.45 -23.41
N THR A 221 28.72 -1.30 -22.86
CA THR A 221 29.67 -0.21 -23.13
C THR A 221 30.34 -0.36 -24.51
N SER A 222 29.56 -0.41 -25.58
CA SER A 222 30.12 -0.41 -26.94
C SER A 222 29.43 0.63 -27.82
N PRO A 223 30.20 1.41 -28.61
CA PRO A 223 29.62 2.43 -29.47
C PRO A 223 28.72 1.77 -30.53
N PRO A 224 27.62 2.43 -30.94
CA PRO A 224 26.63 1.82 -31.80
C PRO A 224 27.21 1.58 -33.20
N SER A 225 27.32 0.31 -33.58
CA SER A 225 27.42 -0.08 -34.99
C SER A 225 26.02 -0.03 -35.62
N SER A 226 25.91 0.75 -36.70
CA SER A 226 24.82 0.96 -37.67
C SER A 226 23.43 0.30 -37.49
N PRO A 227 22.35 1.02 -37.84
CA PRO A 227 20.97 0.59 -37.55
C PRO A 227 20.53 -0.57 -38.43
N SER A 228 20.01 -1.64 -37.83
CA SER A 228 19.14 -2.60 -38.52
C SER A 228 17.69 -2.11 -38.41
N LEU A 229 17.01 -2.16 -39.56
CA LEU A 229 15.66 -1.67 -39.75
C LEU A 229 14.69 -2.86 -39.62
N SER A 230 14.05 -3.06 -38.47
CA SER A 230 12.72 -3.70 -38.39
C SER A 230 12.21 -3.86 -36.94
N SER A 231 11.30 -2.98 -36.51
CA SER A 231 10.16 -3.34 -35.66
C SER A 231 9.20 -2.15 -35.57
N ALA A 232 7.92 -2.47 -35.44
CA ALA A 232 6.82 -1.50 -35.27
C ALA A 232 7.12 -0.50 -34.14
N PRO A 233 6.54 0.71 -34.14
CA PRO A 233 6.76 1.68 -33.07
C PRO A 233 6.25 1.10 -31.75
N GLN A 234 7.16 0.58 -30.92
CA GLN A 234 6.89 0.28 -29.53
C GLN A 234 6.67 1.61 -28.80
N ALA A 235 5.54 1.76 -28.12
CA ALA A 235 5.37 2.84 -27.14
C ALA A 235 6.52 2.74 -26.14
N ASN A 236 7.19 3.88 -25.87
CA ASN A 236 8.43 3.88 -25.09
C ASN A 236 8.18 3.41 -23.66
N PRO A 237 8.81 2.30 -23.21
CA PRO A 237 8.36 1.57 -22.04
C PRO A 237 8.82 2.17 -20.69
N GLY A 238 9.61 3.26 -20.68
CA GLY A 238 10.17 3.83 -19.43
C GLY A 238 9.64 5.21 -19.00
N VAL A 239 8.91 5.93 -19.87
CA VAL A 239 8.64 7.35 -19.61
C VAL A 239 7.70 7.54 -18.42
N GLY A 240 8.23 8.17 -17.37
CA GLY A 240 7.51 8.52 -16.15
C GLY A 240 7.63 7.51 -15.02
N LEU A 241 8.20 6.32 -15.29
CA LEU A 241 8.55 5.36 -14.24
C LEU A 241 9.69 5.91 -13.38
N TRP A 242 9.76 5.49 -12.13
CA TRP A 242 10.85 5.86 -11.24
C TRP A 242 11.91 4.77 -11.24
N SER A 243 13.18 5.16 -11.44
CA SER A 243 14.32 4.31 -11.14
C SER A 243 14.35 3.94 -9.66
N HIS A 244 14.88 2.77 -9.35
CA HIS A 244 14.93 2.27 -7.98
C HIS A 244 15.98 2.98 -7.14
N ILE A 245 17.27 2.88 -7.51
CA ILE A 245 18.41 3.42 -6.77
C ILE A 245 19.32 4.21 -7.69
N ILE A 246 19.55 5.49 -7.36
CA ILE A 246 20.52 6.33 -8.06
C ILE A 246 21.57 6.89 -7.10
N LEU A 247 22.67 7.39 -7.68
CA LEU A 247 23.86 7.86 -6.95
C LEU A 247 24.49 6.72 -6.13
N GLY A 248 25.48 7.04 -5.29
CA GLY A 248 26.18 6.04 -4.49
C GLY A 248 26.95 5.01 -5.32
N ASN A 249 27.22 3.87 -4.69
CA ASN A 249 28.08 2.81 -5.25
C ASN A 249 27.28 1.58 -5.71
N ALA A 250 26.01 1.45 -5.30
CA ALA A 250 25.16 0.29 -5.58
C ALA A 250 23.88 0.73 -6.31
N THR A 251 24.04 1.37 -7.47
CA THR A 251 22.91 1.86 -8.29
C THR A 251 22.10 0.72 -8.89
N ASP A 252 20.79 0.92 -8.97
CA ASP A 252 19.84 0.15 -9.75
C ASP A 252 18.94 1.11 -10.52
N LEU A 253 19.25 1.33 -11.79
CA LEU A 253 18.50 2.25 -12.64
C LEU A 253 17.20 1.62 -13.17
N GLY A 254 16.94 0.35 -12.86
CA GLY A 254 15.72 -0.34 -13.27
C GLY A 254 14.46 0.26 -12.65
N HIS A 255 13.35 0.10 -13.35
CA HIS A 255 12.03 0.55 -12.92
C HIS A 255 11.37 -0.51 -12.04
N TRP A 256 11.92 -0.70 -10.84
CA TRP A 256 11.41 -1.66 -9.86
C TRP A 256 9.98 -1.30 -9.47
N SER A 257 9.05 -2.24 -9.68
CA SER A 257 7.62 -2.03 -9.50
C SER A 257 7.26 -1.78 -8.04
N THR A 258 7.91 -2.48 -7.10
CA THR A 258 7.68 -2.25 -5.66
C THR A 258 8.16 -0.87 -5.24
N GLY A 259 9.31 -0.41 -5.75
CA GLY A 259 9.80 0.96 -5.55
C GLY A 259 8.84 2.06 -6.00
N ASN A 260 8.21 1.88 -7.17
CA ASN A 260 7.16 2.79 -7.65
C ASN A 260 5.91 2.74 -6.74
N GLY A 261 5.55 1.56 -6.24
CA GLY A 261 4.50 1.38 -5.24
C GLY A 261 4.80 2.13 -3.94
N TRP A 262 6.02 2.02 -3.41
CA TRP A 262 6.48 2.74 -2.23
C TRP A 262 6.36 4.25 -2.39
N ALA A 263 6.83 4.76 -3.53
CA ALA A 263 6.74 6.18 -3.84
C ALA A 263 5.29 6.68 -3.83
N ALA A 264 4.38 5.99 -4.53
CA ALA A 264 2.97 6.36 -4.54
C ALA A 264 2.32 6.27 -3.14
N ALA A 265 2.61 5.20 -2.38
CA ALA A 265 2.03 4.98 -1.07
C ALA A 265 2.52 5.99 -0.02
N GLY A 266 3.80 6.38 -0.08
CA GLY A 266 4.37 7.43 0.76
C GLY A 266 3.81 8.82 0.44
N MET A 267 3.68 9.17 -0.84
CA MET A 267 3.05 10.41 -1.27
C MET A 267 1.61 10.54 -0.78
N LEU A 268 0.83 9.46 -0.86
CA LEU A 268 -0.57 9.45 -0.39
C LEU A 268 -0.66 9.63 1.13
N ARG A 269 0.28 9.07 1.89
CA ARG A 269 0.35 9.28 3.34
C ARG A 269 0.67 10.75 3.66
N VAL A 270 1.60 11.38 2.95
CA VAL A 270 1.89 12.83 3.14
C VAL A 270 0.71 13.69 2.69
N LEU A 271 0.07 13.35 1.58
CA LEU A 271 -1.14 14.03 1.09
C LEU A 271 -2.25 13.96 2.14
N GLY A 272 -2.60 12.76 2.60
CA GLY A 272 -3.59 12.54 3.64
C GLY A 272 -3.24 13.29 4.92
N THR A 273 -1.98 13.23 5.36
CA THR A 273 -1.48 14.01 6.52
C THR A 273 -1.74 15.51 6.36
N ILE A 274 -1.30 16.13 5.24
CA ILE A 274 -1.49 17.57 5.01
C ILE A 274 -2.98 17.92 4.92
N LYS A 275 -3.75 17.14 4.14
CA LYS A 275 -5.18 17.36 3.87
C LYS A 275 -6.03 17.32 5.13
N ASN A 276 -5.67 16.47 6.09
CA ASN A 276 -6.39 16.28 7.33
C ASN A 276 -5.88 17.18 8.48
N SER A 277 -4.78 17.90 8.29
CA SER A 277 -4.15 18.77 9.29
C SER A 277 -4.77 20.17 9.38
N GLN A 278 -4.37 20.90 10.42
CA GLN A 278 -4.60 22.34 10.57
C GLN A 278 -3.99 23.21 9.45
N TYR A 279 -3.13 22.66 8.58
CA TYR A 279 -2.47 23.39 7.49
C TYR A 279 -3.09 23.13 6.11
N ALA A 280 -4.12 22.31 5.99
CA ALA A 280 -4.74 21.93 4.73
C ALA A 280 -5.09 23.14 3.84
N ASN A 281 -5.60 24.23 4.44
CA ASN A 281 -6.01 25.43 3.72
C ASN A 281 -4.84 26.21 3.10
N VAL A 282 -3.67 26.19 3.73
CA VAL A 282 -2.49 26.93 3.27
C VAL A 282 -1.54 26.08 2.42
N MET A 283 -1.73 24.75 2.42
CA MET A 283 -0.92 23.79 1.66
C MET A 283 -1.72 23.11 0.52
N LYS A 284 -2.75 23.78 -0.02
CA LYS A 284 -3.57 23.25 -1.13
C LYS A 284 -2.76 22.93 -2.38
N GLY A 285 -1.70 23.70 -2.66
CA GLY A 285 -0.78 23.46 -3.76
C GLY A 285 -0.08 22.11 -3.60
N GLN A 286 0.50 21.87 -2.42
CA GLN A 286 1.19 20.63 -2.09
C GLN A 286 0.24 19.42 -2.12
N ILE A 287 -0.99 19.55 -1.63
CA ILE A 287 -2.01 18.50 -1.73
C ILE A 287 -2.29 18.16 -3.21
N LYS A 288 -2.44 19.18 -4.06
CA LYS A 288 -2.69 18.99 -5.49
C LYS A 288 -1.51 18.34 -6.21
N ASP A 289 -0.29 18.80 -5.92
CA ASP A 289 0.93 18.28 -6.51
C ASP A 289 1.15 16.82 -6.15
N LEU A 290 1.04 16.46 -4.86
CA LEU A 290 1.17 15.07 -4.41
C LEU A 290 0.14 14.16 -5.10
N GLY A 291 -1.12 14.60 -5.21
CA GLY A 291 -2.15 13.86 -5.93
C GLY A 291 -1.79 13.68 -7.41
N LYS A 292 -1.29 14.73 -8.07
CA LYS A 292 -0.85 14.67 -9.46
C LYS A 292 0.37 13.75 -9.65
N TRP A 293 1.34 13.77 -8.74
CA TRP A 293 2.53 12.93 -8.85
C TRP A 293 2.22 11.45 -8.64
N VAL A 294 1.23 11.12 -7.82
CA VAL A 294 0.68 9.76 -7.75
C VAL A 294 0.01 9.36 -9.07
N ASP A 295 -0.78 10.26 -9.68
CA ASP A 295 -1.36 10.01 -11.01
C ASP A 295 -0.28 9.78 -12.07
N GLU A 296 0.85 10.48 -12.00
CA GLU A 296 2.00 10.28 -12.90
C GLU A 296 2.61 8.89 -12.76
N ILE A 297 2.78 8.38 -11.54
CA ILE A 297 3.27 7.01 -11.30
C ILE A 297 2.26 6.00 -11.85
N HIS A 298 0.97 6.17 -11.56
CA HIS A 298 -0.07 5.27 -12.05
C HIS A 298 -0.16 5.27 -13.58
N ASP A 299 -0.12 6.45 -14.20
CA ASP A 299 -0.14 6.60 -15.65
C ASP A 299 1.06 5.92 -16.33
N ALA A 300 2.23 5.94 -15.68
CA ALA A 300 3.43 5.29 -16.18
C ALA A 300 3.41 3.77 -16.00
N ILE A 301 2.96 3.26 -14.85
CA ILE A 301 3.10 1.84 -14.51
C ILE A 301 1.94 0.95 -15.01
N TYR A 302 0.69 1.44 -14.99
CA TYR A 302 -0.46 0.61 -15.38
C TYR A 302 -0.49 0.13 -16.85
N PRO A 303 0.13 0.81 -17.84
CA PRO A 303 0.35 0.24 -19.16
C PRO A 303 1.15 -1.08 -19.17
N HIS A 304 1.90 -1.37 -18.10
CA HIS A 304 2.72 -2.57 -17.94
C HIS A 304 1.99 -3.72 -17.22
N LEU A 305 0.72 -3.53 -16.84
CA LEU A 305 -0.06 -4.57 -16.17
C LEU A 305 -0.29 -5.78 -17.08
N GLN A 306 0.12 -6.96 -16.61
CA GLN A 306 0.05 -8.16 -17.43
C GLN A 306 -1.39 -8.67 -17.61
N PRO A 307 -1.64 -9.53 -18.62
CA PRO A 307 -2.92 -10.23 -18.76
C PRO A 307 -3.33 -10.98 -17.49
N SER A 308 -2.38 -11.55 -16.74
CA SER A 308 -2.59 -12.20 -15.43
C SER A 308 -3.19 -11.28 -14.37
N GLY A 309 -3.00 -9.96 -14.50
CA GLY A 309 -3.38 -8.99 -13.47
C GLY A 309 -2.26 -8.68 -12.46
N LEU A 310 -1.07 -9.25 -12.65
CA LEU A 310 0.15 -8.90 -11.90
C LEU A 310 1.07 -8.00 -12.73
N PHE A 311 1.95 -7.27 -12.06
CA PHE A 311 3.11 -6.62 -12.66
C PHE A 311 4.31 -7.57 -12.64
N PHE A 312 5.29 -7.30 -13.51
CA PHE A 312 6.64 -7.84 -13.37
C PHE A 312 7.40 -7.09 -12.26
N ASN A 313 8.40 -7.72 -11.64
CA ASN A 313 9.24 -7.11 -10.61
C ASN A 313 9.87 -5.82 -11.10
N TYR A 314 10.26 -5.77 -12.37
CA TYR A 314 10.62 -4.57 -13.09
C TYR A 314 9.58 -4.32 -14.20
N ALA A 315 8.86 -3.20 -14.13
CA ALA A 315 7.62 -2.98 -14.88
C ALA A 315 7.79 -3.16 -16.40
N ASP A 316 8.91 -2.71 -16.93
CA ASP A 316 9.27 -2.71 -18.35
C ASP A 316 10.25 -3.83 -18.75
N ASN A 317 10.51 -4.78 -17.86
CA ASN A 317 11.36 -5.95 -18.13
C ASN A 317 10.60 -7.26 -17.91
N ASN A 318 10.10 -7.82 -19.01
CA ASN A 318 9.34 -9.08 -19.03
C ASN A 318 10.18 -10.34 -18.77
N SER A 319 11.51 -10.22 -18.64
CA SER A 319 12.38 -11.32 -18.23
C SER A 319 12.49 -11.42 -16.70
N SER A 320 12.00 -10.43 -15.96
CA SER A 320 11.85 -10.53 -14.51
C SER A 320 10.60 -11.35 -14.13
N PHE A 321 10.53 -11.81 -12.88
CA PHE A 321 9.38 -12.58 -12.37
C PHE A 321 8.16 -11.68 -12.16
N GLN A 322 6.95 -12.25 -12.15
CA GLN A 322 5.76 -11.49 -11.73
C GLN A 322 5.81 -11.26 -10.23
N ASP A 323 5.48 -10.06 -9.78
CA ASP A 323 5.59 -9.68 -8.38
C ASP A 323 4.21 -9.31 -7.81
N ALA A 324 3.69 -10.19 -6.96
CA ALA A 324 2.41 -9.99 -6.29
C ALA A 324 2.48 -8.87 -5.24
N ALA A 325 3.65 -8.58 -4.67
CA ALA A 325 3.83 -7.55 -3.65
C ALA A 325 3.63 -6.15 -4.25
N SER A 326 4.40 -5.79 -5.29
CA SER A 326 4.19 -4.52 -6.02
C SER A 326 2.76 -4.38 -6.52
N THR A 327 2.19 -5.46 -7.04
CA THR A 327 0.81 -5.48 -7.51
C THR A 327 -0.18 -5.13 -6.41
N ALA A 328 -0.02 -5.70 -5.22
CA ALA A 328 -0.89 -5.43 -4.08
C ALA A 328 -0.79 -3.95 -3.66
N LEU A 329 0.43 -3.43 -3.50
CA LEU A 329 0.66 -2.05 -3.08
C LEU A 329 0.14 -1.05 -4.12
N LEU A 330 0.47 -1.23 -5.40
CA LEU A 330 0.00 -0.35 -6.48
C LEU A 330 -1.53 -0.32 -6.55
N ALA A 331 -2.19 -1.48 -6.49
CA ALA A 331 -3.65 -1.52 -6.43
C ALA A 331 -4.20 -0.78 -5.20
N ALA A 332 -3.59 -0.93 -4.03
CA ALA A 332 -3.98 -0.20 -2.81
C ALA A 332 -3.90 1.32 -3.03
N THR A 333 -2.80 1.80 -3.63
CA THR A 333 -2.59 3.23 -3.89
C THR A 333 -3.65 3.81 -4.84
N VAL A 334 -4.18 3.04 -5.80
CA VAL A 334 -5.28 3.52 -6.67
C VAL A 334 -6.57 3.74 -5.88
N TYR A 335 -6.95 2.81 -4.99
CA TYR A 335 -8.14 3.00 -4.14
C TYR A 335 -7.96 4.20 -3.20
N ARG A 336 -6.77 4.34 -2.61
CA ARG A 336 -6.44 5.48 -1.74
C ARG A 336 -6.45 6.80 -2.50
N GLN A 337 -5.91 6.83 -3.72
CA GLN A 337 -5.96 7.99 -4.61
C GLN A 337 -7.42 8.37 -4.93
N ALA A 338 -8.27 7.41 -5.29
CA ALA A 338 -9.70 7.64 -5.52
C ALA A 338 -10.40 8.24 -4.28
N LEU A 339 -10.11 7.71 -3.09
CA LEU A 339 -10.68 8.20 -1.84
C LEU A 339 -10.23 9.63 -1.49
N LEU A 340 -8.95 9.94 -1.72
CA LEU A 340 -8.32 11.20 -1.31
C LEU A 340 -8.48 12.33 -2.34
N THR A 341 -8.50 12.03 -3.63
CA THR A 341 -8.50 13.06 -4.69
C THR A 341 -9.73 13.01 -5.58
N GLY A 342 -10.45 11.88 -5.60
CA GLY A 342 -11.53 11.63 -6.54
C GLY A 342 -11.06 11.19 -7.93
N THR A 343 -9.77 10.89 -8.12
CA THR A 343 -9.27 10.31 -9.37
C THR A 343 -9.64 8.83 -9.47
N HIS A 344 -10.38 8.46 -10.52
CA HIS A 344 -10.93 7.11 -10.70
C HIS A 344 -10.30 6.33 -11.87
N ARG A 345 -9.32 6.92 -12.56
CA ARG A 345 -8.82 6.48 -13.87
C ARG A 345 -8.39 5.00 -13.89
N HIS A 346 -7.63 4.59 -12.88
CA HIS A 346 -6.99 3.27 -12.84
C HIS A 346 -7.76 2.23 -12.00
N LEU A 347 -8.95 2.58 -11.49
CA LEU A 347 -9.78 1.66 -10.69
C LEU A 347 -10.08 0.33 -11.39
N PRO A 348 -10.39 0.26 -12.71
CA PRO A 348 -10.60 -1.02 -13.37
C PRO A 348 -9.37 -1.93 -13.36
N ALA A 349 -8.18 -1.35 -13.50
CA ALA A 349 -6.92 -2.08 -13.46
C ALA A 349 -6.59 -2.55 -12.04
N ALA A 350 -6.79 -1.69 -11.02
CA ALA A 350 -6.64 -2.07 -9.61
C ALA A 350 -7.63 -3.18 -9.19
N GLU A 351 -8.88 -3.15 -9.68
CA GLU A 351 -9.85 -4.22 -9.48
C GLU A 351 -9.41 -5.53 -10.16
N LYS A 352 -8.83 -5.45 -11.37
CA LYS A 352 -8.25 -6.63 -12.05
C LYS A 352 -7.15 -7.26 -11.20
N SER A 353 -6.20 -6.44 -10.73
CA SER A 353 -5.10 -6.89 -9.89
C SER A 353 -5.57 -7.51 -8.58
N ARG A 354 -6.49 -6.85 -7.87
CA ARG A 354 -7.06 -7.36 -6.61
C ARG A 354 -7.75 -8.72 -6.81
N LYS A 355 -8.51 -8.88 -7.90
CA LYS A 355 -9.19 -10.14 -8.23
C LYS A 355 -8.22 -11.25 -8.61
N ALA A 356 -7.14 -10.92 -9.32
CA ALA A 356 -6.09 -11.87 -9.63
C ALA A 356 -5.41 -12.36 -8.35
N LEU A 357 -4.93 -11.44 -7.51
CA LEU A 357 -4.27 -11.74 -6.23
C LEU A 357 -5.12 -12.62 -5.31
N PHE A 358 -6.44 -12.38 -5.26
CA PHE A 358 -7.34 -13.13 -4.38
C PHE A 358 -8.12 -14.24 -5.09
N SER A 359 -7.66 -14.68 -6.25
CA SER A 359 -8.30 -15.76 -7.00
C SER A 359 -8.05 -17.13 -6.34
N PRO A 360 -9.02 -18.06 -6.43
CA PRO A 360 -8.80 -19.43 -6.00
C PRO A 360 -7.85 -20.15 -6.96
N SER A 361 -7.07 -21.10 -6.45
CA SER A 361 -6.24 -22.00 -7.23
C SER A 361 -7.09 -22.84 -8.18
N ILE A 362 -6.73 -22.88 -9.46
CA ILE A 362 -7.38 -23.71 -10.48
C ILE A 362 -6.90 -25.17 -10.35
N ASN A 363 -7.13 -25.80 -9.20
CA ASN A 363 -7.01 -27.25 -9.07
C ASN A 363 -8.43 -27.83 -9.08
N ASN A 364 -8.74 -28.60 -10.13
CA ASN A 364 -10.03 -29.22 -10.44
C ASN A 364 -10.86 -29.61 -9.20
N THR A 365 -11.91 -28.85 -8.91
CA THR A 365 -13.01 -29.29 -8.04
C THR A 365 -13.83 -30.36 -8.75
N SER A 366 -13.35 -31.60 -8.71
CA SER A 366 -14.17 -32.80 -8.86
C SER A 366 -13.88 -33.76 -7.72
N GLN A 367 -14.08 -33.30 -6.48
CA GLN A 367 -14.44 -34.18 -5.38
C GLN A 367 -15.67 -33.60 -4.69
N ALA A 368 -16.82 -34.18 -5.01
CA ALA A 368 -18.03 -33.99 -4.23
C ALA A 368 -17.77 -34.46 -2.78
N PRO A 369 -18.25 -33.73 -1.76
CA PRO A 369 -18.15 -34.19 -0.40
C PRO A 369 -18.98 -35.46 -0.21
N SER A 370 -18.33 -36.54 0.23
CA SER A 370 -19.02 -37.75 0.70
C SER A 370 -19.82 -37.46 1.97
N PRO A 371 -20.99 -38.08 2.17
CA PRO A 371 -21.85 -37.81 3.31
C PRO A 371 -21.27 -38.50 4.56
N THR A 372 -20.62 -37.74 5.44
CA THR A 372 -20.30 -38.20 6.79
C THR A 372 -21.52 -38.07 7.70
N THR A 373 -21.92 -39.21 8.23
CA THR A 373 -22.98 -39.48 9.20
C THR A 373 -22.93 -38.56 10.43
N SER A 374 -24.09 -37.99 10.77
CA SER A 374 -24.29 -37.21 11.99
C SER A 374 -24.27 -38.08 13.24
N THR A 375 -23.42 -37.75 14.21
CA THR A 375 -23.64 -38.11 15.62
C THR A 375 -23.71 -36.83 16.45
N LYS A 376 -24.85 -36.68 17.13
CA LYS A 376 -25.25 -35.52 17.94
C LYS A 376 -24.44 -35.44 19.24
N PRO A 377 -23.87 -34.28 19.63
CA PRO A 377 -23.38 -34.10 20.99
C PRO A 377 -24.48 -33.65 21.93
N LYS A 378 -24.46 -34.25 23.12
CA LYS A 378 -25.28 -33.95 24.30
C LYS A 378 -24.69 -32.73 25.03
N SER A 379 -25.55 -31.88 25.58
CA SER A 379 -25.18 -30.70 26.37
C SER A 379 -24.50 -31.07 27.69
N THR A 380 -23.51 -30.26 28.12
CA THR A 380 -23.45 -29.67 29.47
C THR A 380 -22.26 -28.71 29.65
N THR A 381 -22.56 -27.62 30.38
CA THR A 381 -21.72 -26.78 31.27
C THR A 381 -20.73 -25.75 30.72
N THR A 382 -21.13 -24.51 30.96
CA THR A 382 -20.38 -23.25 31.11
C THR A 382 -19.11 -23.36 31.95
N SER A 383 -18.00 -22.90 31.37
CA SER A 383 -16.91 -22.26 32.10
C SER A 383 -16.29 -21.18 31.21
N SER A 384 -16.19 -19.98 31.76
CA SER A 384 -15.58 -18.80 31.17
C SER A 384 -14.08 -19.02 30.96
N ALA A 385 -13.65 -19.06 29.71
CA ALA A 385 -12.25 -19.12 29.32
C ALA A 385 -11.97 -18.06 28.24
N SER A 386 -10.92 -17.28 28.46
CA SER A 386 -10.36 -16.29 27.54
C SER A 386 -10.22 -16.87 26.14
N ALA A 387 -10.77 -16.19 25.14
CA ALA A 387 -10.72 -16.63 23.76
C ALA A 387 -9.27 -16.56 23.23
N SER A 388 -8.55 -17.68 23.29
CA SER A 388 -7.44 -17.91 22.38
C SER A 388 -8.06 -18.23 21.02
N THR A 389 -8.14 -17.25 20.13
CA THR A 389 -8.55 -17.47 18.75
C THR A 389 -7.51 -18.38 18.11
N SER A 390 -7.82 -19.67 17.93
CA SER A 390 -6.96 -20.58 17.18
C SER A 390 -6.87 -20.08 15.74
N VAL A 391 -5.67 -19.72 15.28
CA VAL A 391 -5.44 -19.31 13.89
C VAL A 391 -5.63 -20.52 12.99
N ASP A 392 -6.55 -20.44 12.03
CA ASP A 392 -6.70 -21.46 10.98
C ASP A 392 -5.54 -21.32 9.99
N SER A 393 -4.53 -22.17 10.14
CA SER A 393 -3.34 -22.17 9.27
C SER A 393 -3.64 -22.58 7.83
N THR A 394 -4.83 -23.09 7.54
CA THR A 394 -5.24 -23.56 6.20
C THR A 394 -6.12 -22.56 5.45
N ALA A 395 -6.44 -21.40 6.05
CA ALA A 395 -7.39 -20.43 5.51
C ALA A 395 -7.08 -19.94 4.07
N LEU A 396 -5.81 -19.99 3.66
CA LEU A 396 -5.31 -19.52 2.36
C LEU A 396 -4.92 -20.67 1.39
N ILE A 397 -5.04 -21.94 1.79
CA ILE A 397 -4.48 -23.09 1.04
C ILE A 397 -5.02 -23.23 -0.39
N ASN A 398 -6.22 -22.70 -0.64
CA ASN A 398 -6.89 -22.76 -1.94
C ASN A 398 -6.76 -21.46 -2.75
N MET A 399 -5.86 -20.55 -2.38
CA MET A 399 -5.64 -19.29 -3.11
C MET A 399 -4.41 -19.38 -4.02
N ALA A 400 -4.55 -18.88 -5.24
CA ALA A 400 -3.54 -19.06 -6.30
C ALA A 400 -2.20 -18.37 -5.99
N HIS A 401 -2.23 -17.30 -5.21
CA HIS A 401 -1.08 -16.46 -4.90
C HIS A 401 -0.66 -16.53 -3.44
N PHE A 402 -1.00 -17.61 -2.74
CA PHE A 402 -0.53 -17.86 -1.38
C PHE A 402 0.09 -19.25 -1.28
N THR A 403 1.21 -19.35 -0.56
CA THR A 403 1.79 -20.63 -0.18
C THR A 403 0.82 -21.37 0.76
N ALA A 404 1.02 -22.68 0.94
CA ALA A 404 0.24 -23.47 1.88
C ALA A 404 0.32 -22.93 3.33
N ASP A 405 1.43 -22.26 3.68
CA ASP A 405 1.62 -21.62 4.98
C ASP A 405 0.97 -20.24 5.09
N GLY A 406 0.45 -19.67 4.00
CA GLY A 406 -0.27 -18.39 3.98
C GLY A 406 0.59 -17.16 3.69
N TYR A 407 1.72 -17.33 2.99
CA TYR A 407 2.55 -16.23 2.51
C TYR A 407 2.24 -15.90 1.05
N LEU A 408 2.19 -14.60 0.70
CA LEU A 408 1.98 -14.13 -0.68
C LEU A 408 3.12 -14.60 -1.59
N THR A 409 2.79 -15.03 -2.80
CA THR A 409 3.74 -15.53 -3.81
C THR A 409 3.17 -15.40 -5.24
N PRO A 410 4.00 -15.25 -6.28
CA PRO A 410 5.43 -14.92 -6.25
C PRO A 410 5.66 -13.49 -5.76
N VAL A 411 6.74 -13.27 -5.01
CA VAL A 411 7.10 -11.95 -4.47
C VAL A 411 8.60 -11.73 -4.53
N VAL A 412 9.01 -10.47 -4.53
CA VAL A 412 10.42 -10.10 -4.39
C VAL A 412 11.00 -10.52 -3.04
N ASN A 413 12.27 -10.91 -3.02
CA ASN A 413 13.02 -11.11 -1.79
C ASN A 413 13.28 -9.75 -1.12
N PRO A 414 12.79 -9.51 0.11
CA PRO A 414 12.91 -8.20 0.77
C PRO A 414 14.35 -7.84 1.14
N HIS A 415 15.28 -8.79 1.10
CA HIS A 415 16.70 -8.55 1.35
C HIS A 415 17.52 -8.46 0.05
N GLN A 416 16.93 -8.83 -1.11
CA GLN A 416 17.58 -8.84 -2.42
C GLN A 416 16.55 -8.54 -3.53
N PHE A 417 16.28 -7.27 -3.79
CA PHE A 417 15.22 -6.78 -4.67
C PHE A 417 15.26 -7.31 -6.13
N GLY A 418 16.41 -7.77 -6.61
CA GLY A 418 16.56 -8.37 -7.94
C GLY A 418 16.16 -9.85 -8.03
N ILE A 419 15.86 -10.50 -6.91
CA ILE A 419 15.67 -11.96 -6.82
C ILE A 419 14.25 -12.27 -6.32
N GLU A 420 13.62 -13.27 -6.94
CA GLU A 420 12.34 -13.81 -6.46
C GLU A 420 12.54 -14.54 -5.14
N LEU A 421 11.67 -14.31 -4.17
CA LEU A 421 11.72 -15.00 -2.89
C LEU A 421 11.35 -16.47 -3.07
N VAL A 422 12.32 -17.34 -2.86
CA VAL A 422 12.08 -18.76 -2.59
C VAL A 422 12.09 -18.96 -1.08
N PRO A 423 10.98 -19.37 -0.44
CA PRO A 423 10.90 -19.49 1.01
C PRO A 423 12.00 -20.38 1.61
N ASN A 424 12.68 -19.86 2.63
CA ASN A 424 13.75 -20.54 3.38
C ASN A 424 14.94 -21.02 2.52
N ASP A 425 15.15 -20.43 1.34
CA ASP A 425 16.30 -20.74 0.49
C ASP A 425 17.52 -19.89 0.87
N ALA A 426 18.52 -20.56 1.47
CA ALA A 426 19.77 -19.91 1.85
C ALA A 426 20.57 -19.37 0.64
N THR A 427 20.38 -19.92 -0.56
CA THR A 427 21.15 -19.52 -1.75
C THR A 427 20.74 -18.16 -2.31
N SER A 428 19.52 -17.71 -1.99
CA SER A 428 18.99 -16.38 -2.32
C SER A 428 19.03 -15.40 -1.14
N GLY A 429 19.77 -15.70 -0.07
CA GLY A 429 19.81 -14.86 1.14
C GLY A 429 18.49 -14.81 1.91
N ALA A 430 17.57 -15.73 1.63
CA ALA A 430 16.29 -15.92 2.31
C ALA A 430 16.36 -17.01 3.39
N GLU A 431 17.54 -17.25 3.97
CA GLU A 431 17.70 -18.22 5.05
C GLU A 431 16.77 -17.85 6.22
N ASN A 432 15.93 -18.80 6.65
CA ASN A 432 14.91 -18.59 7.69
C ASN A 432 13.86 -17.51 7.37
N LEU A 433 13.69 -17.16 6.09
CA LEU A 433 12.65 -16.25 5.64
C LEU A 433 11.51 -17.02 4.94
N PRO A 434 10.42 -17.36 5.65
CA PRO A 434 9.33 -18.16 5.09
C PRO A 434 8.43 -17.38 4.10
N GLY A 435 8.57 -16.05 4.05
CA GLY A 435 7.86 -15.15 3.14
C GLY A 435 8.24 -13.69 3.40
N SER A 436 7.82 -12.79 2.50
CA SER A 436 8.11 -11.35 2.63
C SER A 436 7.14 -10.70 3.63
N PRO A 437 7.63 -10.06 4.71
CA PRO A 437 6.77 -9.33 5.64
C PRO A 437 6.06 -8.16 4.95
N GLU A 438 6.77 -7.41 4.11
CA GLU A 438 6.19 -6.27 3.38
C GLU A 438 5.05 -6.71 2.46
N ALA A 439 5.23 -7.83 1.76
CA ALA A 439 4.19 -8.38 0.90
C ALA A 439 2.91 -8.70 1.69
N GLN A 440 3.03 -9.25 2.90
CA GLN A 440 1.88 -9.46 3.77
C GLN A 440 1.23 -8.14 4.19
N ALA A 441 2.03 -7.11 4.51
CA ALA A 441 1.52 -5.79 4.85
C ALA A 441 0.76 -5.15 3.68
N PHE A 442 1.27 -5.26 2.45
CA PHE A 442 0.61 -4.72 1.26
C PHE A 442 -0.72 -5.38 0.95
N VAL A 443 -0.87 -6.67 1.22
CA VAL A 443 -2.17 -7.35 1.13
C VAL A 443 -3.18 -6.73 2.11
N LEU A 444 -2.74 -6.43 3.33
CA LEU A 444 -3.60 -5.78 4.33
C LEU A 444 -3.93 -4.33 3.96
N GLU A 445 -2.98 -3.58 3.40
CA GLU A 445 -3.22 -2.22 2.88
C GLU A 445 -4.21 -2.23 1.71
N LEU A 446 -4.06 -3.17 0.77
CA LEU A 446 -5.02 -3.38 -0.33
C LEU A 446 -6.41 -3.71 0.20
N GLN A 447 -6.51 -4.62 1.16
CA GLN A 447 -7.76 -5.00 1.79
C GLN A 447 -8.43 -3.79 2.48
N ALA A 448 -7.66 -3.01 3.23
CA ALA A 448 -8.16 -1.82 3.92
C ALA A 448 -8.62 -0.74 2.93
N ALA A 449 -7.81 -0.45 1.91
CA ALA A 449 -8.11 0.56 0.91
C ALA A 449 -9.36 0.21 0.09
N TRP A 450 -9.49 -1.05 -0.33
CA TRP A 450 -10.68 -1.54 -1.03
C TRP A 450 -11.93 -1.50 -0.14
N ARG A 451 -11.84 -1.98 1.11
CA ARG A 451 -12.94 -1.92 2.08
C ARG A 451 -13.46 -0.48 2.23
N ASP A 452 -12.55 0.47 2.42
CA ASP A 452 -12.92 1.87 2.63
C ASP A 452 -13.53 2.49 1.36
N TRP A 453 -13.04 2.12 0.17
CA TRP A 453 -13.62 2.52 -1.11
C TRP A 453 -15.04 1.97 -1.31
N VAL A 454 -15.27 0.70 -0.99
CA VAL A 454 -16.61 0.08 -1.02
C VAL A 454 -17.53 0.73 0.00
N ALA A 455 -17.06 0.99 1.23
CA ALA A 455 -17.85 1.66 2.27
C ALA A 455 -18.29 3.08 1.87
N LYS A 456 -17.51 3.76 1.02
CA LYS A 456 -17.87 5.06 0.42
C LYS A 456 -18.84 4.94 -0.78
N GLY A 457 -19.32 3.74 -1.10
CA GLY A 457 -20.23 3.48 -2.22
C GLY A 457 -19.53 3.25 -3.55
N SER A 458 -18.28 2.78 -3.54
CA SER A 458 -17.50 2.43 -4.74
C SER A 458 -17.44 3.56 -5.80
N PRO A 459 -17.06 4.80 -5.43
CA PRO A 459 -17.05 5.92 -6.36
C PRO A 459 -16.17 5.63 -7.58
N GLY A 460 -16.68 5.91 -8.78
CA GLY A 460 -16.01 5.62 -10.04
C GLY A 460 -16.32 4.26 -10.67
N ALA A 461 -16.90 3.30 -9.92
CA ALA A 461 -17.21 1.95 -10.44
C ALA A 461 -18.18 1.96 -11.63
N ASN A 462 -19.20 2.84 -11.60
CA ASN A 462 -20.23 2.91 -12.66
C ASN A 462 -19.72 3.53 -13.98
N GLY A 463 -18.62 4.28 -13.94
CA GLY A 463 -17.98 4.85 -15.14
C GLY A 463 -17.17 3.83 -15.93
N ALA A 464 -16.77 2.72 -15.30
CA ALA A 464 -15.94 1.68 -15.90
C ALA A 464 -16.70 0.78 -16.89
N ILE A 465 -18.03 0.67 -16.76
CA ILE A 465 -18.87 -0.16 -17.64
C ILE A 465 -19.00 0.46 -19.05
N SER A 466 -18.76 1.77 -19.19
CA SER A 466 -18.92 2.51 -20.44
C SER A 466 -17.79 2.30 -21.46
N LEU A 467 -16.59 1.90 -21.02
CA LEU A 467 -15.43 1.72 -21.91
C LEU A 467 -15.36 0.33 -22.57
N GLY A 468 -16.25 -0.61 -22.18
CA GLY A 468 -16.27 -1.98 -22.69
C GLY A 468 -17.34 -2.28 -23.76
N ARG A 469 -18.19 -1.31 -24.13
CA ARG A 469 -19.13 -1.45 -25.24
C ARG A 469 -18.86 -0.39 -26.28
N GLY A 470 -18.37 -0.83 -27.45
CA GLY A 470 -18.18 0.01 -28.61
C GLY A 470 -19.41 0.87 -28.90
N ARG A 471 -19.13 2.08 -29.41
CA ARG A 471 -20.10 3.06 -29.91
C ARG A 471 -21.33 2.40 -30.55
N VAL A 472 -22.43 2.37 -29.81
CA VAL A 472 -23.78 2.41 -30.39
C VAL A 472 -24.50 3.51 -29.63
N GLY A 473 -24.74 4.63 -30.32
CA GLY A 473 -25.39 5.79 -29.75
C GLY A 473 -26.80 5.45 -29.27
N VAL A 474 -27.07 5.72 -28.01
CA VAL A 474 -28.43 5.84 -27.50
C VAL A 474 -28.56 7.25 -26.94
N VAL A 475 -29.26 8.09 -27.69
CA VAL A 475 -29.72 9.40 -27.23
C VAL A 475 -30.79 9.15 -26.17
N VAL A 476 -30.48 9.41 -24.90
CA VAL A 476 -31.50 9.45 -23.85
C VAL A 476 -31.93 10.91 -23.70
N GLY A 477 -33.13 11.20 -24.20
CA GLY A 477 -33.80 12.49 -24.03
C GLY A 477 -34.22 12.69 -22.58
N TRP A 478 -33.87 13.85 -22.03
CA TRP A 478 -34.35 14.30 -20.73
C TRP A 478 -35.83 14.69 -20.82
N VAL A 479 -36.70 14.03 -20.06
CA VAL A 479 -38.06 14.52 -19.80
C VAL A 479 -38.03 15.26 -18.47
N LEU A 480 -38.09 16.59 -18.55
CA LEU A 480 -38.35 17.49 -17.44
C LEU A 480 -39.84 17.40 -17.07
N VAL A 481 -40.15 16.95 -15.85
CA VAL A 481 -41.49 17.11 -15.27
C VAL A 481 -41.49 18.41 -14.47
N GLY A 482 -42.09 19.45 -15.04
CA GLY A 482 -42.37 20.71 -14.36
C GLY A 482 -43.62 20.57 -13.47
N VAL A 483 -43.47 20.94 -12.19
CA VAL A 483 -44.58 21.13 -11.25
C VAL A 483 -45.22 22.49 -11.55
N LEU A 484 -46.49 22.48 -11.93
CA LEU A 484 -47.29 23.68 -12.16
C LEU A 484 -48.25 23.84 -10.97
N VAL A 485 -47.99 24.86 -10.14
CA VAL A 485 -48.90 25.35 -9.11
C VAL A 485 -49.90 26.29 -9.78
N GLY A 486 -51.19 25.99 -9.67
CA GLY A 486 -52.28 26.84 -10.13
C GLY A 486 -53.38 26.89 -9.09
N PHE A 487 -53.58 28.08 -8.51
CA PHE A 487 -54.69 28.44 -7.63
C PHE A 487 -56.03 28.33 -8.36
N LEU A 488 -57.02 27.73 -7.69
CA LEU A 488 -58.39 28.21 -7.61
C LEU A 488 -58.89 27.98 -6.17
#